data_AF-A0A0A6ULE0-F1
#
_entry.id   AF-A0A0A6ULE0-F1
#
_cell.length_a   1.000
_cell.length_b   1.000
_cell.length_c   1.000
_cell.angle_alpha   90.00
_cell.angle_beta   90.00
_cell.angle_gamma   90.00
#
_symmetry.space_group_name_H-M   'P 1'
#
loop_
_entity.id
_entity.type
_entity.pdbx_description
1 polymer ?
#
loop_
_entity_poly.entity_id
_entity_poly.type
_entity_poly.pdbx_seq_one_letter_code
_entity_poly.pdbx_strand_id
1 'polypeptide(L)' 'MRFVNVSAEPVTVLWLDYQKQRVRYMDLTPGQSYDQTTYAGHLWVVTHADGAAVALYQATAEAAQAVIR' A
#
# COMPACT_ATOMS: atom_id res chain seq x y z
N MET A 1 6.35 -3.52 -6.70
CA MET A 1 6.44 -2.70 -5.48
C MET A 1 6.23 -3.60 -4.28
N ARG A 2 7.08 -3.51 -3.26
CA ARG A 2 7.01 -4.30 -2.04
C ARG A 2 6.51 -3.46 -0.88
N PHE A 3 5.45 -3.89 -0.21
CA PHE A 3 4.96 -3.28 1.03
C PHE A 3 5.45 -4.08 2.23
N VAL A 4 5.90 -3.40 3.28
CA VAL A 4 6.34 -4.03 4.53
C VAL A 4 5.70 -3.29 5.70
N ASN A 5 4.83 -3.96 6.46
CA ASN A 5 4.25 -3.41 7.67
C ASN A 5 5.19 -3.67 8.85
N VAL A 6 5.89 -2.62 9.30
CA VAL A 6 6.72 -2.66 10.52
C VAL A 6 6.08 -1.90 11.68
N SER A 7 4.83 -1.44 11.52
CA SER A 7 4.05 -0.83 12.58
C SER A 7 3.50 -1.88 13.55
N ALA A 8 2.97 -1.43 14.69
CA ALA A 8 2.31 -2.29 15.67
C ALA A 8 0.86 -2.63 15.30
N GLU A 9 0.30 -1.98 14.26
CA GLU A 9 -1.11 -2.08 13.89
C GLU A 9 -1.28 -2.75 12.52
N PRO A 10 -2.42 -3.42 12.26
CA PRO A 10 -2.74 -3.89 10.93
C PRO A 10 -3.03 -2.73 9.98
N VAL A 11 -2.68 -2.90 8.71
CA VAL A 11 -2.93 -1.92 7.65
C VAL A 11 -3.52 -2.58 6.41
N THR A 12 -4.27 -1.80 5.64
CA THR A 12 -4.82 -2.22 4.35
C THR A 12 -4.05 -1.53 3.23
N VAL A 13 -3.62 -2.30 2.23
CA VAL A 13 -3.01 -1.82 0.99
C VAL A 13 -4.09 -1.71 -0.09
N LEU A 14 -4.28 -0.50 -0.61
CA LEU A 14 -5.27 -0.19 -1.65
C LEU A 14 -4.62 0.49 -2.84
N TRP A 15 -5.04 0.14 -4.05
CA TRP A 15 -4.73 0.91 -5.25
C TRP A 15 -5.78 2.01 -5.42
N LEU A 16 -5.33 3.23 -5.74
CA LEU A 16 -6.21 4.29 -6.21
C LEU A 16 -6.31 4.16 -7.73
N ASP A 17 -7.45 3.68 -8.21
CA ASP A 17 -7.67 3.49 -9.64
C ASP A 17 -7.82 4.84 -10.38
N TYR A 18 -7.92 4.76 -11.70
CA TYR A 18 -8.05 5.95 -12.55
C TYR A 18 -9.36 6.73 -12.34
N GLN A 19 -10.36 6.12 -11.70
CA GLN A 19 -11.61 6.76 -11.29
C GLN A 19 -11.57 7.28 -9.84
N LYS A 20 -10.38 7.27 -9.23
CA LYS A 20 -10.12 7.67 -7.83
C LYS A 20 -10.86 6.81 -6.81
N GLN A 21 -11.22 5.58 -7.17
CA GLN A 21 -11.77 4.61 -6.25
C GLN A 21 -10.63 3.81 -5.60
N ARG A 22 -10.83 3.44 -4.33
CA ARG A 22 -9.88 2.62 -3.59
C ARG A 22 -10.20 1.16 -3.82
N VAL A 23 -9.34 0.47 -4.56
CA VAL A 23 -9.42 -0.97 -4.82
C VAL A 23 -8.54 -1.67 -3.79
N ARG A 24 -9.13 -2.50 -2.94
CA ARG A 24 -8.40 -3.25 -1.91
C ARG A 24 -7.61 -4.40 -2.53
N TYR A 25 -6.35 -4.54 -2.12
CA TYR A 25 -5.49 -5.66 -2.54
C TYR A 25 -5.12 -6.59 -1.41
N MET A 26 -4.67 -6.06 -0.27
CA MET A 26 -4.12 -6.88 0.81
C MET A 26 -4.28 -6.23 2.18
N ASP A 27 -4.49 -7.03 3.21
CA ASP A 27 -4.27 -6.62 4.61
C ASP A 27 -2.93 -7.15 5.08
N LEU A 28 -2.16 -6.31 5.77
CA LEU A 28 -0.89 -6.67 6.37
C LEU A 28 -0.99 -6.52 7.88
N THR A 29 -0.89 -7.64 8.60
CA THR A 29 -0.67 -7.62 10.04
C THR A 29 0.78 -7.19 10.36
N PRO A 30 1.10 -6.80 11.61
CA PRO A 30 2.45 -6.43 12.00
C PRO A 30 3.50 -7.46 11.58
N GLY A 31 4.57 -7.01 10.94
CA GLY A 31 5.67 -7.84 10.43
C GLY A 31 5.44 -8.47 9.06
N GLN A 32 4.24 -8.37 8.47
CA GLN A 32 3.97 -8.93 7.15
C GLN A 32 4.45 -8.03 6.00
N SER A 33 4.73 -8.67 4.87
CA SER A 33 5.07 -7.99 3.62
C SER A 33 4.29 -8.55 2.44
N TYR A 34 4.07 -7.71 1.43
CA TYR A 34 3.37 -8.06 0.20
C TYR A 34 4.05 -7.46 -1.03
N ASP A 35 4.35 -8.31 -2.02
CA ASP A 35 4.90 -7.90 -3.30
C ASP A 35 3.78 -7.79 -4.34
N GLN A 36 3.60 -6.59 -4.88
CA GLN A 36 2.62 -6.30 -5.90
C GLN A 36 3.28 -5.89 -7.21
N THR A 37 2.98 -6.62 -8.28
CA THR A 37 3.30 -6.19 -9.65
C THR A 37 2.41 -5.00 -10.02
N THR A 38 3.01 -3.87 -10.35
CA THR A 38 2.29 -2.62 -10.61
C THR A 38 3.02 -1.81 -11.69
N TYR A 39 2.41 -0.74 -12.19
CA TYR A 39 2.97 0.08 -13.26
C TYR A 39 3.35 1.48 -12.75
N ALA A 40 4.32 2.09 -13.43
CA ALA A 40 4.72 3.46 -13.13
C ALA A 40 3.52 4.42 -13.19
N GLY A 41 3.43 5.30 -12.20
CA GLY A 41 2.33 6.25 -12.04
C GLY A 41 1.14 5.73 -11.23
N HIS A 42 1.02 4.42 -10.97
CA HIS A 42 -0.01 3.90 -10.07
C HIS A 42 0.16 4.46 -8.67
N LEU A 43 -0.96 4.91 -8.08
CA LEU A 43 -1.02 5.44 -6.73
C LEU A 43 -1.54 4.37 -5.76
N TRP A 44 -0.85 4.20 -4.65
CA TRP A 44 -1.17 3.21 -3.63
C TRP A 44 -1.39 3.91 -2.30
N VAL A 45 -2.55 3.68 -1.70
CA VAL A 45 -2.91 4.20 -0.38
C VAL A 45 -2.79 3.06 0.63
N VAL A 46 -2.16 3.35 1.76
CA VAL A 46 -2.19 2.46 2.92
C VAL A 46 -3.07 3.10 3.98
N THR A 47 -3.99 2.33 4.55
CA THR A 47 -4.92 2.80 5.60
C THR A 47 -4.88 1.92 6.83
N HIS A 48 -5.33 2.45 7.97
CA HIS A 48 -5.76 1.64 9.11
C HIS A 48 -7.10 0.96 8.81
N ALA A 49 -7.56 0.11 9.74
CA ALA A 49 -8.83 -0.62 9.64
C ALA A 49 -10.07 0.30 9.60
N ASP A 50 -9.97 1.49 10.17
CA ASP A 50 -11.02 2.52 10.14
C ASP A 50 -11.06 3.33 8.82
N GLY A 51 -10.13 3.05 7.90
CA GLY A 51 -10.03 3.72 6.60
C GLY A 51 -9.24 5.04 6.62
N ALA A 52 -8.68 5.44 7.77
CA ALA A 52 -7.78 6.57 7.87
C ALA A 52 -6.49 6.30 7.09
N ALA A 53 -6.10 7.23 6.22
CA ALA A 53 -4.91 7.09 5.39
C ALA A 53 -3.63 7.30 6.22
N VAL A 54 -2.74 6.32 6.16
CA VAL A 54 -1.40 6.33 6.79
C VAL A 54 -0.38 6.90 5.81
N ALA A 55 -0.44 6.46 4.54
CA ALA A 55 0.53 6.84 3.53
C ALA A 55 -0.05 6.77 2.11
N LEU A 56 0.55 7.55 1.22
CA LEU A 56 0.35 7.49 -0.23
C LEU A 56 1.70 7.26 -0.90
N TYR A 57 1.76 6.24 -1.76
CA TYR A 57 2.95 5.89 -2.55
C TYR A 57 2.63 5.98 -4.04
N GLN A 58 3.56 6.49 -4.82
CA GLN A 58 3.50 6.40 -6.28
C GLN A 58 4.53 5.38 -6.75
N ALA A 59 4.08 4.39 -7.52
CA ALA A 59 4.98 3.44 -8.15
C ALA A 59 5.79 4.13 -9.26
N THR A 60 7.09 3.82 -9.33
CA THR A 60 7.97 4.21 -10.43
C THR A 60 8.24 2.99 -11.33
N ALA A 61 9.00 3.18 -12.41
CA ALA A 61 9.43 2.06 -13.27
C ALA A 61 10.44 1.12 -12.57
N GLU A 62 11.04 1.57 -11.48
CA GLU A 62 12.03 0.82 -10.72
C GLU A 62 11.38 0.00 -9.60
N ALA A 63 12.08 -1.05 -9.17
CA ALA A 63 11.67 -1.80 -7.98
C ALA A 63 11.75 -0.89 -6.74
N ALA A 64 10.62 -0.72 -6.06
CA ALA A 64 10.51 0.12 -4.86
C ALA A 64 9.96 -0.69 -3.68
N GLN A 65 10.43 -0.33 -2.48
CA GLN A 65 9.92 -0.83 -1.20
C GLN A 65 9.27 0.30 -0.38
N ALA A 66 8.01 0.10 0.00
CA ALA A 66 7.25 0.93 0.91
C ALA A 66 7.29 0.34 2.33
N VAL A 67 7.94 1.03 3.25
CA VAL A 67 7.99 0.66 4.68
C VAL A 67 6.93 1.48 5.43
N ILE A 68 5.99 0.79 6.06
CA ILE A 68 4.85 1.37 6.79
C ILE A 68 5.15 1.29 8.28
N ARG A 69 5.07 2.43 9.00
CA ARG A 69 5.45 2.58 10.41
C ARG A 69 4.30 3.09 11.23
#